data_AF-A0A6B3ETP4-F1
#
_entry.id   AF-A0A6B3ETP4-F1
#
_cell.length_a   1.000
_cell.length_b   1.000
_cell.length_c   1.000
_cell.angle_alpha   90.00
_cell.angle_beta   90.00
_cell.angle_gamma   90.00
#
_symmetry.space_group_name_H-M   'P 1'
#
loop_
_entity.id
_entity.type
_entity.pdbx_description
1 polymer ?
#
loop_
_entity_poly.entity_id
_entity_poly.type
_entity_poly.pdbx_seq_one_letter_code
_entity_poly.pdbx_strand_id
1 'polypeptide(L)'
;GGDWFDVIPLSGARFALVVGDVVGHGVHAAATMGRLRTAVHNFSALDLAPDELLAHLDELVARMDEDEDNAESPGGDDPAV
;
A
#
# COMPACT_ATOMS: atom_id res chain seq x y z
N GLY A 1 -15.02 0.06 0.62
CA GLY A 1 -14.77 -0.14 -0.82
C GLY A 1 -13.29 -0.29 -0.97
N GLY A 2 -12.87 -1.21 -1.83
CA GLY A 2 -11.46 -1.47 -2.13
C GLY A 2 -10.89 -0.52 -3.17
N ASP A 3 -11.75 0.11 -3.97
CA ASP A 3 -11.38 0.99 -5.06
C ASP A 3 -11.07 2.42 -4.58
N TRP A 4 -10.05 3.01 -5.19
CA TRP A 4 -9.71 4.40 -4.96
C TRP A 4 -9.11 5.04 -6.21
N PHE A 5 -9.16 6.37 -6.21
CA PHE A 5 -8.44 7.17 -7.19
C PHE A 5 -7.81 8.39 -6.53
N ASP A 6 -6.71 8.86 -7.09
CA ASP A 6 -6.01 10.09 -6.70
C ASP A 6 -5.52 10.86 -7.92
N VAL A 7 -5.46 12.19 -7.78
CA VAL A 7 -4.88 13.10 -8.77
C VAL A 7 -3.78 13.89 -8.07
N ILE A 8 -2.54 13.68 -8.51
CA ILE A 8 -1.35 14.20 -7.84
C ILE A 8 -0.65 15.19 -8.76
N PRO A 9 -0.51 16.47 -8.38
CA PRO A 9 0.27 17.43 -9.14
C PRO A 9 1.75 17.03 -9.18
N LEU A 10 2.35 17.06 -10.36
CA LEU A 10 3.77 16.82 -10.58
C LEU A 10 4.47 18.09 -11.08
N SER A 11 5.80 18.05 -11.12
CA SER A 11 6.60 19.11 -11.71
C SER A 11 6.28 19.31 -13.20
N GLY A 12 6.29 20.57 -13.64
CA GLY A 12 6.18 20.91 -15.06
C GLY A 12 4.77 20.80 -15.66
N ALA A 13 3.74 21.16 -14.87
CA ALA A 13 2.33 21.13 -15.29
C ALA A 13 1.82 19.73 -15.69
N ARG A 14 2.42 18.69 -15.10
CA ARG A 14 2.01 17.28 -15.26
C ARG A 14 1.16 16.86 -14.05
N PHE A 15 0.37 15.82 -14.24
CA PHE A 15 -0.41 15.19 -13.17
C PHE A 15 -0.26 13.67 -13.27
N ALA A 16 -0.11 13.00 -12.13
CA ALA A 16 -0.32 11.57 -12.03
C ALA A 16 -1.79 11.30 -11.72
N LEU A 17 -2.40 10.41 -12.50
CA LEU A 17 -3.71 9.83 -12.20
C LEU A 17 -3.47 8.41 -11.71
N VAL A 18 -3.99 8.11 -10.53
CA VAL A 18 -3.84 6.80 -9.90
C VAL A 18 -5.23 6.22 -9.71
N VAL A 19 -5.40 4.96 -10.08
CA VAL A 19 -6.58 4.17 -9.80
C VAL A 19 -6.10 2.84 -9.25
N GLY A 20 -6.65 2.43 -8.11
CA GLY A 20 -6.29 1.18 -7.47
C GLY A 20 -7.52 0.48 -6.92
N ASP A 21 -7.40 -0.82 -6.69
CA ASP A 21 -8.39 -1.65 -6.04
C ASP A 21 -7.71 -2.55 -5.00
N VAL A 22 -8.29 -2.63 -3.81
CA VAL A 22 -7.85 -3.50 -2.73
C VAL A 22 -8.88 -4.62 -2.57
N VAL A 23 -8.43 -5.86 -2.74
CA VAL A 23 -9.28 -7.02 -2.52
C VAL A 23 -9.63 -7.14 -1.03
N GLY A 24 -10.92 -7.34 -0.73
CA GLY A 24 -11.42 -7.55 0.63
C GLY A 24 -12.38 -6.47 1.11
N HIS A 25 -12.76 -6.55 2.39
CA HIS A 25 -13.72 -5.63 2.99
C HIS A 25 -13.46 -5.35 4.48
N GLY A 26 -13.90 -4.20 4.96
CA GLY A 26 -13.79 -3.81 6.36
C GLY A 26 -12.53 -2.99 6.67
N VAL A 27 -12.16 -2.95 7.94
CA VAL A 27 -11.07 -2.09 8.46
C VAL A 27 -9.71 -2.47 7.87
N HIS A 28 -9.48 -3.75 7.59
CA HIS A 28 -8.23 -4.22 7.00
C HIS A 28 -7.99 -3.65 5.60
N ALA A 29 -8.95 -3.86 4.69
CA ALA A 29 -8.88 -3.31 3.34
C ALA A 29 -8.75 -1.76 3.35
N ALA A 30 -9.42 -1.08 4.28
CA ALA A 30 -9.30 0.37 4.43
C ALA A 30 -7.90 0.81 4.94
N ALA A 31 -7.27 0.03 5.82
CA ALA A 31 -5.93 0.28 6.30
C ALA A 31 -4.90 0.09 5.17
N THR A 32 -4.98 -1.02 4.42
CA THR A 32 -4.12 -1.29 3.27
C THR A 32 -4.25 -0.21 2.20
N MET A 33 -5.48 0.18 1.85
CA MET A 33 -5.77 1.30 0.95
C MET A 33 -5.11 2.60 1.43
N GLY A 34 -5.22 2.94 2.73
CA GLY A 34 -4.62 4.14 3.30
C GLY A 34 -3.08 4.15 3.22
N ARG A 35 -2.44 2.99 3.43
CA ARG A 35 -0.99 2.85 3.29
C ARG A 35 -0.56 3.00 1.83
N LEU A 36 -1.26 2.35 0.89
CA LEU A 36 -0.98 2.43 -0.55
C LEU A 36 -1.12 3.86 -1.07
N ARG A 37 -2.22 4.54 -0.76
CA ARG A 37 -2.43 5.96 -1.10
C ARG A 37 -1.27 6.84 -0.60
N THR A 38 -0.83 6.63 0.65
CA THR A 38 0.29 7.40 1.22
C THR A 38 1.60 7.14 0.48
N ALA A 39 1.90 5.88 0.16
CA ALA A 39 3.11 5.51 -0.58
C ALA A 39 3.13 6.09 -1.99
N VAL A 40 2.01 5.98 -2.72
CA VAL A 40 1.83 6.59 -4.05
C VAL A 40 2.13 8.08 -4.01
N HIS A 41 1.59 8.80 -3.02
CA HIS A 41 1.85 10.23 -2.86
C HIS A 41 3.33 10.55 -2.62
N ASN A 42 4.00 9.77 -1.76
CA ASN A 42 5.40 9.96 -1.45
C ASN A 42 6.31 9.67 -2.66
N PHE A 43 6.07 8.57 -3.37
CA PHE A 43 6.85 8.23 -4.57
C PHE A 43 6.59 9.20 -5.73
N SER A 44 5.36 9.67 -5.88
CA SER A 44 5.03 10.71 -6.88
C SER A 44 5.78 12.02 -6.61
N ALA A 45 6.05 12.35 -5.34
CA ALA A 45 6.82 13.54 -4.97
C ALA A 45 8.30 13.46 -5.38
N LEU A 46 8.80 12.25 -5.68
CA LEU A 46 10.16 12.02 -6.17
C LEU A 46 10.29 12.15 -7.69
N ASP A 47 9.19 12.45 -8.40
CA ASP A 47 9.12 12.57 -9.87
C ASP A 47 9.65 11.32 -10.61
N LEU A 48 9.47 10.14 -10.00
CA LEU A 48 9.84 8.85 -10.59
C LEU A 48 9.02 8.57 -11.86
N ALA A 49 9.61 7.77 -12.74
CA ALA A 49 8.87 7.22 -13.85
C ALA A 49 7.76 6.27 -13.33
N PRO A 50 6.61 6.16 -14.03
CA PRO A 50 5.49 5.35 -13.54
C PRO A 50 5.84 3.87 -13.29
N ASP A 51 6.71 3.28 -14.11
CA ASP A 51 7.17 1.90 -13.97
C ASP A 51 8.03 1.69 -12.71
N GLU A 52 8.93 2.63 -12.41
CA GLU A 52 9.74 2.61 -11.19
C GLU A 52 8.89 2.80 -9.94
N LEU A 53 7.93 3.72 -9.98
CA LEU A 53 6.96 3.92 -8.90
C LEU A 53 6.15 2.65 -8.63
N LEU A 54 5.65 2.00 -9.69
CA LEU A 54 4.88 0.75 -9.57
C LEU A 54 5.74 -0.39 -9.01
N ALA A 55 7.02 -0.48 -9.41
CA ALA A 55 7.94 -1.47 -8.83
C ALA A 55 8.13 -1.26 -7.31
N HIS A 56 8.31 -0.01 -6.86
CA HIS A 56 8.40 0.27 -5.42
C HIS A 56 7.10 0.04 -4.67
N LEU A 57 5.94 0.23 -5.31
CA LEU A 57 4.66 -0.14 -4.71
C LEU A 57 4.51 -1.66 -4.59
N ASP A 58 4.96 -2.43 -5.58
CA ASP A 58 4.95 -3.89 -5.54
C ASP A 58 5.82 -4.43 -4.40
N GLU A 59 7.06 -3.91 -4.26
CA GLU A 59 7.94 -4.22 -3.13
C GLU A 59 7.30 -3.86 -1.78
N LEU A 60 6.59 -2.73 -1.72
CA LEU A 60 5.91 -2.31 -0.51
C LEU A 60 4.75 -3.27 -0.15
N VAL A 61 3.97 -3.72 -1.13
CA VAL A 61 2.88 -4.67 -0.94
C VAL A 61 3.42 -6.01 -0.46
N ALA A 62 4.45 -6.53 -1.11
CA ALA A 62 5.08 -7.80 -0.70
C ALA A 62 5.51 -7.77 0.78
N ARG A 63 6.05 -6.65 1.25
CA ARG A 63 6.43 -6.49 2.66
C ARG A 63 5.22 -6.34 3.61
N MET A 64 4.13 -5.72 3.15
CA MET A 64 2.90 -5.65 3.96
C MET A 64 2.30 -7.04 4.15
N ASP A 65 2.31 -7.87 3.12
CA ASP A 65 1.85 -9.26 3.21
C ASP A 65 2.70 -10.07 4.20
N GLU A 66 4.03 -9.90 4.18
CA GLU A 66 4.94 -10.52 5.16
C GLU A 66 4.66 -10.07 6.60
N ASP A 67 4.40 -8.77 6.82
CA ASP A 67 4.07 -8.22 8.14
C ASP A 67 2.72 -8.75 8.65
N GLU A 68 1.74 -8.92 7.76
CA GLU A 68 0.43 -9.49 8.07
C GLU A 68 0.51 -10.98 8.42
N ASP A 69 1.26 -11.77 7.64
CA ASP A 69 1.52 -13.19 7.91
C ASP A 69 2.22 -13.41 9.27
N ASN A 70 3.13 -12.49 9.65
CA ASN A 70 3.81 -12.54 10.94
C ASN A 70 2.90 -12.14 12.11
N ALA A 71 1.93 -11.24 11.89
CA ALA A 71 0.94 -10.85 12.90
C ALA A 71 -0.12 -11.95 13.15
N GLU A 72 -0.36 -12.82 12.16
CA GLU A 72 -1.34 -13.90 12.21
C GLU A 72 -0.78 -15.25 12.71
N SER A 73 0.42 -15.24 13.30
CA SER A 73 0.96 -16.37 14.07
C SER A 73 0.72 -16.19 15.59
N PRO A 74 -0.47 -16.54 16.12
CA PRO A 74 -0.63 -16.79 17.55
C PRO A 74 -0.30 -18.26 17.82
N GLY A 75 0.95 -18.54 18.21
CA GLY A 75 1.33 -19.81 18.80
C GLY A 75 2.74 -19.71 19.37
N GLY A 76 3.00 -19.97 20.65
CA GLY A 76 2.19 -20.57 21.70
C GLY A 76 3.18 -21.26 22.62
N ASP A 77 3.29 -20.80 23.87
CA ASP A 77 3.87 -21.53 25.00
C ASP A 77 3.48 -20.78 26.28
N ASP A 78 2.29 -21.08 26.80
CA ASP A 78 2.08 -21.04 28.25
C ASP A 78 2.28 -22.48 28.75
N PRO A 79 3.46 -22.85 29.24
CA PRO A 79 3.61 -24.11 29.93
C PRO A 79 2.97 -23.95 31.31
N ALA A 80 1.86 -24.65 31.49
CA ALA A 80 1.27 -24.88 32.80
C ALA A 80 2.35 -25.37 33.79
N VAL A 81 2.70 -24.54 34.77
CA VAL A 81 3.33 -24.93 36.06
C VAL A 81 2.76 -24.11 37.22
#